data_AF-A0A2H0BUQ1-F1
#
_entry.id   AF-A0A2H0BUQ1-F1
#
_cell.length_a   1.000
_cell.length_b   1.000
_cell.length_c   1.000
_cell.angle_alpha   90.00
_cell.angle_beta   90.00
_cell.angle_gamma   90.00
#
_symmetry.space_group_name_H-M   'P 1'
#
loop_
_entity.id
_entity.type
_entity.pdbx_description
1 polymer ?
#
loop_
_entity_poly.entity_id
_entity_poly.type
_entity_poly.pdbx_seq_one_letter_code
_entity_poly.pdbx_strand_id
1 'polypeptide(L)'
;MIKTLTEARVRKIVREETSHLVTKEDAKQFLTKEDGEKFATKKDLIGLARGTELDELKIEFKDNLAKWKDELFTKIDAVLGRFDKAETERIILQERERSNSKKNGHLKAQVHDHENRIEIFEKQVLIQ
;
A
#
# COMPACT_ATOMS: atom_id res chain seq x y z
N MET A 1 -68.40 -67.19 4.17
CA MET A 1 -67.11 -67.92 4.16
C MET A 1 -66.46 -67.97 2.77
N ILE A 2 -67.20 -68.27 1.69
CA ILE A 2 -66.63 -68.28 0.31
C ILE A 2 -66.22 -66.87 -0.16
N LYS A 3 -67.09 -65.86 0.01
CA LYS A 3 -66.82 -64.46 -0.37
C LYS A 3 -65.55 -63.89 0.30
N THR A 4 -65.37 -64.19 1.59
CA THR A 4 -64.20 -63.76 2.39
C THR A 4 -62.90 -64.42 1.94
N LEU A 5 -62.95 -65.67 1.47
CA LEU A 5 -61.78 -66.37 0.93
C LEU A 5 -61.35 -65.77 -0.43
N THR A 6 -62.33 -65.43 -1.27
CA THR A 6 -62.07 -64.77 -2.56
C THR A 6 -61.44 -63.39 -2.38
N GLU A 7 -61.94 -62.58 -1.45
CA GLU A 7 -61.39 -61.25 -1.14
C GLU A 7 -59.95 -61.31 -0.60
N ALA A 8 -59.61 -62.34 0.18
CA ALA A 8 -58.24 -62.54 0.67
C ALA A 8 -57.27 -62.88 -0.47
N ARG A 9 -57.69 -63.74 -1.41
CA ARG A 9 -56.87 -64.11 -2.58
C ARG A 9 -56.65 -62.92 -3.51
N VAL A 10 -57.69 -62.13 -3.76
CA VAL A 10 -57.58 -60.90 -4.57
C VAL A 10 -56.60 -59.91 -3.94
N ARG A 11 -56.68 -59.68 -2.61
CA ARG A 11 -55.74 -58.80 -1.90
C ARG A 11 -54.28 -59.24 -1.99
N LYS A 12 -54.02 -60.55 -1.90
CA LYS A 12 -52.67 -61.11 -2.02
C LYS A 12 -52.08 -60.85 -3.41
N ILE A 13 -52.85 -61.14 -4.45
CA ILE A 13 -52.43 -60.92 -5.85
C ILE A 13 -52.16 -59.43 -6.08
N VAL A 14 -53.08 -58.54 -5.66
CA VAL A 14 -52.88 -57.09 -5.82
C VAL A 14 -51.60 -56.63 -5.12
N ARG A 15 -51.31 -57.11 -3.90
CA ARG A 15 -50.09 -56.73 -3.18
C ARG A 15 -48.80 -57.16 -3.88
N GLU A 16 -48.77 -58.38 -4.41
CA GLU A 16 -47.62 -58.93 -5.15
C GLU A 16 -47.42 -58.18 -6.48
N GLU A 17 -48.50 -57.92 -7.21
CA GLU A 17 -48.46 -57.19 -8.48
C GLU A 17 -48.12 -55.70 -8.27
N THR A 18 -48.47 -55.08 -7.13
CA THR A 18 -48.16 -53.65 -6.88
C THR A 18 -46.87 -53.41 -6.10
N SER A 19 -46.13 -54.44 -5.70
CA SER A 19 -44.96 -54.28 -4.81
C SER A 19 -43.80 -53.47 -5.42
N HIS A 20 -43.78 -53.32 -6.75
CA HIS A 20 -42.79 -52.56 -7.49
C HIS A 20 -43.24 -51.12 -7.80
N LEU A 21 -44.47 -50.76 -7.43
CA LEU A 21 -44.98 -49.41 -7.62
C LEU A 21 -44.45 -48.50 -6.52
N VAL A 22 -44.01 -47.31 -6.93
CA VAL A 22 -43.62 -46.24 -5.99
C VAL A 22 -44.84 -45.83 -5.18
N THR A 23 -44.75 -45.92 -3.86
CA THR A 23 -45.79 -45.47 -2.96
C THR A 23 -45.72 -43.96 -2.73
N LYS A 24 -46.79 -43.38 -2.18
CA LYS A 24 -46.77 -41.97 -1.78
C LYS A 24 -45.71 -41.66 -0.71
N GLU A 25 -45.40 -42.62 0.15
CA GLU A 25 -44.35 -42.44 1.16
C GLU A 25 -42.96 -42.47 0.52
N ASP A 26 -42.74 -43.31 -0.50
CA ASP A 26 -41.50 -43.32 -1.28
C ASP A 26 -41.31 -41.98 -2.03
N ALA A 27 -42.40 -41.43 -2.59
CA ALA A 27 -42.39 -40.16 -3.30
C ALA A 27 -41.96 -38.97 -2.43
N LYS A 28 -42.22 -38.99 -1.11
CA LYS A 28 -41.83 -37.92 -0.17
C LYS A 28 -40.32 -37.79 0.03
N GLN A 29 -39.54 -38.84 -0.30
CA GLN A 29 -38.08 -38.81 -0.20
C GLN A 29 -37.41 -38.16 -1.42
N PHE A 30 -38.17 -37.95 -2.51
CA PHE A 30 -37.65 -37.28 -3.69
C PHE A 30 -37.71 -35.76 -3.54
N LEU A 31 -36.66 -35.10 -4.03
CA LEU A 31 -36.61 -33.65 -4.18
C LEU A 31 -37.79 -33.19 -5.07
N THR A 32 -38.58 -32.24 -4.60
CA THR A 32 -39.59 -31.62 -5.44
C THR A 32 -38.96 -30.58 -6.35
N LYS A 33 -39.69 -30.16 -7.39
CA LYS A 33 -39.24 -29.08 -8.26
C LYS A 33 -39.01 -27.78 -7.47
N GLU A 34 -39.89 -27.48 -6.51
CA GLU A 34 -39.79 -26.30 -5.64
C GLU A 34 -38.54 -26.34 -4.75
N ASP A 35 -38.13 -27.53 -4.29
CA ASP A 35 -36.89 -27.68 -3.53
C ASP A 35 -35.65 -27.40 -4.40
N GLY A 36 -35.68 -27.82 -5.67
CA GLY A 36 -34.60 -27.59 -6.64
C GLY A 36 -34.35 -26.13 -6.98
N GLU A 37 -35.38 -25.29 -6.96
CA GLU A 37 -35.29 -23.85 -7.28
C GLU A 37 -34.46 -23.06 -6.25
N LYS A 38 -34.27 -23.60 -5.04
CA LYS A 38 -33.47 -22.97 -3.98
C LYS A 38 -31.95 -23.17 -4.15
N PHE A 39 -31.54 -24.06 -5.05
CA PHE A 39 -30.11 -24.36 -5.26
C PHE A 39 -29.49 -23.44 -6.30
N ALA A 40 -28.30 -22.91 -5.98
CA ALA A 40 -27.48 -22.19 -6.94
C ALA A 40 -27.05 -23.13 -8.08
N THR A 41 -27.16 -22.64 -9.31
CA THR A 41 -26.70 -23.33 -10.52
C THR A 41 -25.25 -22.96 -10.83
N LYS A 42 -24.63 -23.72 -11.73
CA LYS A 42 -23.28 -23.39 -12.23
C LYS A 42 -23.18 -21.97 -12.79
N LYS A 43 -24.26 -21.41 -13.34
CA LYS A 43 -24.29 -20.05 -13.88
C LYS A 43 -24.15 -19.00 -12.77
N ASP A 44 -24.77 -19.24 -11.62
CA ASP A 44 -24.75 -18.33 -10.47
C ASP A 44 -23.34 -18.22 -9.87
N LEU A 45 -22.49 -19.24 -10.07
CA LEU A 45 -21.12 -19.27 -9.57
C LEU A 45 -20.09 -18.62 -10.51
N ILE A 46 -20.46 -18.21 -11.73
CA ILE A 46 -19.50 -17.68 -12.74
C ILE A 46 -18.82 -16.39 -12.26
N GLY A 47 -19.52 -15.53 -11.51
CA GLY A 47 -18.95 -14.31 -10.93
C GLY A 47 -17.99 -14.61 -9.76
N LEU A 48 -18.38 -15.53 -8.87
CA LEU A 48 -17.58 -15.94 -7.72
C LEU A 48 -16.28 -16.66 -8.13
N ALA A 49 -16.35 -17.47 -9.20
CA ALA A 49 -15.21 -18.23 -9.70
C ALA A 49 -14.17 -17.37 -10.44
N ARG A 50 -14.57 -16.20 -10.93
CA ARG A 50 -13.70 -15.38 -11.78
C ARG A 50 -12.73 -14.51 -11.01
N GLY A 51 -12.95 -14.24 -9.73
CA GLY A 51 -12.03 -13.45 -8.90
C GLY A 51 -11.68 -12.07 -9.50
N THR A 52 -12.41 -11.62 -10.52
CA THR A 52 -12.06 -10.45 -11.34
C THR A 52 -12.09 -9.18 -10.51
N GLU A 53 -13.05 -9.07 -9.60
CA GLU A 53 -13.17 -7.96 -8.65
C GLU A 53 -11.97 -7.93 -7.68
N LEU A 54 -11.49 -9.11 -7.26
CA LEU A 54 -10.31 -9.22 -6.40
C LEU A 54 -9.02 -8.90 -7.16
N ASP A 55 -8.91 -9.34 -8.41
CA ASP A 55 -7.78 -9.06 -9.28
C ASP A 55 -7.71 -7.56 -9.63
N GLU A 56 -8.85 -6.93 -9.92
CA GLU A 56 -8.97 -5.49 -10.13
C GLU A 56 -8.54 -4.71 -8.90
N LEU A 57 -9.06 -5.05 -7.71
CA LEU A 57 -8.66 -4.42 -6.45
C LEU A 57 -7.16 -4.59 -6.17
N LYS A 58 -6.60 -5.77 -6.49
CA LYS A 58 -5.18 -6.07 -6.33
C LYS A 58 -4.32 -5.26 -7.29
N ILE A 59 -4.76 -5.06 -8.52
CA ILE A 59 -4.08 -4.21 -9.51
C ILE A 59 -4.10 -2.76 -9.02
N GLU A 60 -5.28 -2.22 -8.66
CA GLU A 60 -5.43 -0.86 -8.17
C GLU A 60 -4.56 -0.60 -6.93
N PHE A 61 -4.55 -1.54 -5.98
CA PHE A 61 -3.72 -1.44 -4.78
C PHE A 61 -2.23 -1.38 -5.11
N LYS A 62 -1.75 -2.23 -6.04
CA LYS A 62 -0.35 -2.22 -6.48
C LYS A 62 0.02 -0.92 -7.19
N ASP A 63 -0.86 -0.41 -8.06
CA ASP A 63 -0.64 0.83 -8.79
C ASP A 63 -0.56 2.03 -7.83
N ASN A 64 -1.45 2.08 -6.84
CA ASN A 64 -1.42 3.12 -5.80
C ASN A 64 -0.16 3.04 -4.96
N LEU A 65 0.29 1.83 -4.60
CA LEU A 65 1.54 1.64 -3.87
C LEU A 65 2.77 2.06 -4.69
N ALA A 66 2.78 1.77 -6.00
CA ALA A 66 3.84 2.21 -6.90
C ALA A 66 3.88 3.74 -7.03
N LYS A 67 2.73 4.38 -7.26
CA LYS A 67 2.62 5.85 -7.30
C LYS A 67 3.12 6.49 -6.01
N TRP A 68 2.67 6.00 -4.86
CA TRP A 68 3.10 6.53 -3.57
C TRP A 68 4.61 6.37 -3.34
N LYS A 69 5.16 5.20 -3.73
CA LYS A 69 6.60 4.95 -3.67
C LYS A 69 7.38 5.97 -4.51
N ASP A 70 6.96 6.20 -5.75
CA ASP A 70 7.66 7.12 -6.67
C ASP A 70 7.57 8.58 -6.19
N GLU A 71 6.41 9.00 -5.67
CA GLU A 71 6.25 10.32 -5.05
C GLU A 71 7.14 10.50 -3.83
N LEU A 72 7.25 9.47 -2.99
CA LEU A 72 8.11 9.49 -1.81
C LEU A 72 9.58 9.64 -2.21
N PHE A 73 10.07 8.82 -3.14
CA PHE A 73 11.45 8.89 -3.60
C PHE A 73 11.76 10.23 -4.27
N THR A 74 10.86 10.74 -5.11
CA THR A 74 11.02 12.07 -5.73
C THR A 74 11.20 13.18 -4.68
N LYS A 75 10.41 13.14 -3.60
CA LYS A 75 10.52 14.11 -2.50
C LYS A 75 11.84 13.96 -1.73
N ILE A 76 12.28 12.71 -1.48
CA ILE A 76 13.55 12.42 -0.81
C ILE A 76 14.72 12.94 -1.66
N ASP A 77 14.75 12.63 -2.94
CA ASP A 77 15.83 13.06 -3.85
C ASP A 77 15.92 14.60 -3.92
N ALA A 78 14.78 15.28 -3.93
CA ALA A 78 14.75 16.75 -3.88
C ALA A 78 15.26 17.33 -2.55
N VAL A 79 15.10 16.63 -1.43
CA VAL A 79 15.66 17.03 -0.13
C VAL A 79 17.16 16.77 -0.09
N LEU A 80 17.60 15.59 -0.54
CA LEU A 80 19.02 15.23 -0.61
C LEU A 80 19.79 16.21 -1.51
N GLY A 81 19.25 16.53 -2.70
CA GLY A 81 19.89 17.50 -3.59
C GLY A 81 19.96 18.92 -3.02
N ARG A 82 19.05 19.31 -2.12
CA ARG A 82 19.14 20.59 -1.39
C ARG A 82 20.21 20.52 -0.30
N PHE A 83 20.31 19.40 0.40
CA PHE A 83 21.32 19.17 1.42
C PHE A 83 22.74 19.23 0.84
N ASP A 84 22.99 18.56 -0.29
CA ASP A 84 24.31 18.56 -0.94
C ASP A 84 24.75 19.98 -1.36
N LYS A 85 23.82 20.77 -1.90
CA LYS A 85 24.07 22.18 -2.25
C LYS A 85 24.38 23.02 -1.02
N ALA A 86 23.57 22.89 0.03
CA ALA A 86 23.77 23.61 1.28
C ALA A 86 25.12 23.26 1.94
N GLU A 87 25.51 21.99 1.91
CA GLU A 87 26.79 21.54 2.47
C GLU A 87 27.97 22.08 1.66
N THR A 88 27.86 22.09 0.33
CA THR A 88 28.88 22.68 -0.55
C THR A 88 29.04 24.18 -0.30
N GLU A 89 27.93 24.93 -0.22
CA GLU A 89 27.92 26.36 0.10
C GLU A 89 28.53 26.63 1.49
N ARG A 90 28.21 25.80 2.49
CA ARG A 90 28.76 25.91 3.84
C ARG A 90 30.28 25.77 3.85
N ILE A 91 30.83 24.79 3.13
CA ILE A 91 32.28 24.59 3.03
C ILE A 91 32.96 25.83 2.41
N ILE A 92 32.43 26.34 1.31
CA ILE A 92 32.96 27.52 0.62
C ILE A 92 32.95 28.76 1.54
N LEU A 93 31.84 28.98 2.26
CA LEU A 93 31.72 30.10 3.19
C LEU A 93 32.74 29.98 4.34
N GLN A 94 32.93 28.78 4.88
CA GLN A 94 33.90 28.54 5.95
C GLN A 94 35.34 28.84 5.48
N GLU A 95 35.70 28.45 4.25
CA GLU A 95 37.01 28.77 3.68
C GLU A 95 37.19 30.28 3.48
N ARG A 96 36.14 30.97 3.00
CA ARG A 96 36.16 32.42 2.80
C ARG A 96 36.32 33.16 4.12
N GLU A 97 35.61 32.76 5.17
CA GLU A 97 35.75 33.34 6.51
C GLU A 97 37.16 33.16 7.07
N ARG A 98 37.75 31.98 6.91
CA ARG A 98 39.15 31.72 7.31
C ARG A 98 40.13 32.64 6.57
N SER A 99 39.96 32.80 5.26
CA SER A 99 40.82 33.67 4.45
C SER A 99 40.68 35.14 4.87
N ASN A 100 39.45 35.61 5.04
CA ASN A 100 39.16 36.97 5.49
C ASN A 100 39.70 37.25 6.88
N SER A 101 39.57 36.29 7.81
CA SER A 101 40.12 36.39 9.16
C SER A 101 41.63 36.60 9.15
N LYS A 102 42.37 35.82 8.35
CA LYS A 102 43.82 35.99 8.17
C LYS A 102 44.17 37.37 7.61
N LYS A 103 43.51 37.79 6.54
CA LYS A 103 43.73 39.09 5.92
C LYS A 103 43.46 40.25 6.89
N ASN A 104 42.37 40.17 7.64
CA ASN A 104 42.04 41.16 8.66
C ASN A 104 43.07 41.18 9.79
N GLY A 105 43.60 40.02 10.20
CA GLY A 105 44.71 39.94 11.15
C GLY A 105 45.96 40.66 10.66
N HIS A 106 46.37 40.43 9.40
CA HIS A 106 47.49 41.13 8.79
C HIS A 106 47.27 42.65 8.71
N LEU A 107 46.10 43.08 8.22
CA LEU A 107 45.77 44.50 8.13
C LEU A 107 45.78 45.17 9.50
N LYS A 108 45.24 44.52 10.53
CA LYS A 108 45.24 45.04 11.90
C LYS A 108 46.66 45.22 12.44
N ALA A 109 47.57 44.27 12.17
CA ALA A 109 48.97 44.40 12.54
C ALA A 109 49.68 45.55 11.80
N GLN A 110 49.41 45.73 10.51
CA GLN A 110 49.95 46.85 9.73
C GLN A 110 49.46 48.20 10.22
N VAL A 111 48.16 48.32 10.53
CA VAL A 111 47.59 49.55 11.11
C VAL A 111 48.27 49.88 12.43
N HIS A 112 48.45 48.89 13.30
CA HIS A 112 49.13 49.11 14.58
C HIS A 112 50.59 49.55 14.42
N ASP A 113 51.34 48.97 13.48
CA ASP A 113 52.71 49.44 13.16
C ASP A 113 52.72 50.89 12.69
N HIS A 114 51.80 51.26 11.79
CA HIS A 114 51.69 52.62 11.29
C HIS A 114 51.32 53.61 12.40
N GLU A 115 50.39 53.27 13.29
CA GLU A 115 50.02 54.08 14.45
C GLU A 115 51.25 54.36 15.33
N ASN A 116 52.04 53.35 15.66
CA ASN A 116 53.26 53.50 16.45
C ASN A 116 54.30 54.41 15.75
N ARG A 117 54.48 54.27 14.43
CA ARG A 117 55.40 55.10 13.65
C ARG A 117 54.95 56.56 13.59
N ILE A 118 53.65 56.81 13.45
CA ILE A 118 53.07 58.16 13.49
C ILE A 118 53.33 58.79 14.86
N GLU A 119 53.07 58.07 15.96
CA GLU A 119 53.32 58.57 17.32
C GLU A 119 54.79 58.99 17.53
N ILE A 120 55.74 58.21 17.00
CA ILE A 120 57.17 58.55 17.06
C ILE A 120 57.45 59.84 16.29
N PHE A 121 56.92 59.97 15.06
CA PHE A 121 57.14 61.17 14.25
C PHE A 121 56.51 62.42 14.88
N GLU A 122 55.31 62.32 15.44
CA GLU A 122 54.66 63.43 16.14
C GLU A 122 55.50 63.92 17.33
N LYS A 123 56.07 63.00 18.11
CA LYS A 123 57.00 63.34 19.22
C LYS A 123 58.26 64.04 18.72
N GLN A 124 58.82 63.62 17.59
CA GLN A 124 60.02 64.24 17.03
C GLN A 124 59.78 65.66 16.49
N VAL A 125 58.64 65.90 15.86
CA VAL A 125 58.27 67.23 15.32
C VAL A 125 58.01 68.23 16.45
N LEU A 126 57.38 67.80 17.55
CA LEU A 126 57.09 68.67 18.70
C LEU A 126 58.33 69.13 19.51
N ILE A 127 59.50 68.56 19.24
CA ILE A 127 60.76 68.87 19.96
C ILE A 127 61.65 69.85 19.15
N GLN A 128 61.30 70.17 17.90
CA GLN A 128 61.96 71.20 17.08
C GLN A 128 61.31 72.58 17.21
#